data_AF-A0A962E682-F1
#
_entry.id   AF-A0A962E682-F1
#
_cell.length_a   1.000
_cell.length_b   1.000
_cell.length_c   1.000
_cell.angle_alpha   90.00
_cell.angle_beta   90.00
_cell.angle_gamma   90.00
#
_symmetry.space_group_name_H-M   'P 1'
#
loop_
_entity.id
_entity.type
_entity.pdbx_description
1 polymer ?
#
loop_
_entity_poly.entity_id
_entity_poly.type
_entity_poly.pdbx_seq_one_letter_code
_entity_poly.pdbx_strand_id
1 'polypeptide(L)'
;MITSSFVLALILAAQTPPSPTPLEPVVSVAARAEQPLREVAGTVSLIESERLLQTLAGDLGEALRYEPGVSVPRDAVRFGASGISMRGLGGNRVGLWVDDVPVGEGFAIGSFSNADRGSLETAFLSRIELMRGPASSLYGSDALAGVVSLRTFQAEDLLSEVDGQASMRTRVLANSANNSLQSSALGAWRLGHFDLLAGVVHRRGGERETQPRDGGLEANPSDVSGNGLLLKLGLDRGWGGRHELSAERTSERVDSDLRSFVAGPAQYASTTQMLGDDSLLRQRWSLQSSFPLSLSG
;
A
#
# COMPACT_ATOMS: atom_id res chain seq x y z
N MET A 1 4.77 -28.10 -3.87
CA MET A 1 3.34 -27.97 -3.49
C MET A 1 2.72 -26.95 -4.41
N ILE A 2 1.57 -27.27 -5.01
CA ILE A 2 0.87 -26.39 -5.94
C ILE A 2 0.19 -25.31 -5.08
N THR A 3 0.77 -24.10 -5.07
CA THR A 3 0.13 -22.91 -4.49
C THR A 3 -1.19 -22.67 -5.22
N SER A 4 -2.30 -22.84 -4.52
CA SER A 4 -3.63 -22.59 -5.05
C SER A 4 -4.18 -21.35 -4.37
N SER A 5 -4.29 -20.27 -5.14
CA SER A 5 -4.85 -19.01 -4.68
C SER A 5 -6.17 -18.78 -5.43
N PHE A 6 -7.25 -18.56 -4.69
CA PHE A 6 -8.59 -18.34 -5.24
C PHE A 6 -9.03 -16.90 -4.98
N VAL A 7 -9.59 -16.26 -6.01
CA VAL A 7 -10.29 -14.97 -5.91
C VAL A 7 -11.77 -15.23 -6.08
N LEU A 8 -12.57 -14.80 -5.11
CA LEU A 8 -14.02 -14.72 -5.27
C LEU A 8 -14.39 -13.23 -5.34
N ALA A 9 -14.61 -12.73 -6.55
CA ALA A 9 -15.17 -11.41 -6.78
C ALA A 9 -16.67 -11.56 -7.04
N LEU A 10 -17.52 -11.19 -6.08
CA LEU A 10 -18.95 -11.09 -6.29
C LEU A 10 -19.28 -9.66 -6.71
N ILE A 11 -19.38 -9.43 -8.02
CA ILE A 11 -19.88 -8.17 -8.58
C ILE A 11 -21.39 -8.31 -8.71
N LEU A 12 -22.15 -7.67 -7.82
CA LEU A 12 -23.59 -7.52 -8.01
C LEU A 12 -23.85 -6.17 -8.71
N ALA A 13 -23.63 -6.14 -10.03
CA ALA A 13 -24.05 -5.06 -10.91
C ALA A 13 -24.42 -5.63 -12.29
N ALA A 14 -25.68 -5.45 -12.68
CA ALA A 14 -26.18 -5.71 -14.00
C ALA A 14 -25.79 -4.56 -14.93
N GLN A 15 -24.75 -4.79 -15.75
CA GLN A 15 -24.52 -4.29 -17.11
C GLN A 15 -23.05 -4.55 -17.47
N THR A 16 -22.81 -5.15 -18.63
CA THR A 16 -21.47 -5.28 -19.20
C THR A 16 -20.99 -3.88 -19.57
N PRO A 17 -19.98 -3.29 -18.89
CA PRO A 17 -19.46 -2.00 -19.29
C PRO A 17 -18.85 -2.12 -20.71
N PRO A 18 -18.96 -1.08 -21.54
CA PRO A 18 -18.26 -1.03 -22.82
C PRO A 18 -16.76 -1.22 -22.58
N SER A 19 -16.09 -1.92 -23.50
CA SER A 19 -14.64 -2.09 -23.44
C SER A 19 -13.98 -0.71 -23.39
N PRO A 20 -13.27 -0.36 -22.29
CA PRO A 20 -12.64 0.94 -22.21
C PRO A 20 -11.61 1.04 -23.35
N THR A 21 -11.70 2.12 -24.13
CA THR A 21 -10.60 2.52 -25.01
C THR A 21 -9.36 2.60 -24.13
N PRO A 22 -8.21 2.00 -24.50
CA PRO A 22 -7.01 2.08 -23.67
C PRO A 22 -6.60 3.54 -23.58
N LEU A 23 -6.97 4.18 -22.48
CA LEU A 23 -6.54 5.52 -22.12
C LEU A 23 -5.04 5.46 -21.87
N GLU A 24 -4.35 6.50 -22.31
CA GLU A 24 -2.92 6.60 -22.05
C GLU A 24 -2.69 6.69 -20.53
N PRO A 25 -1.84 5.84 -19.93
CA PRO A 25 -1.60 5.87 -18.49
C PRO A 25 -0.95 7.19 -18.08
N VAL A 26 -1.51 7.82 -17.05
CA VAL A 26 -1.05 9.10 -16.52
C VAL A 26 -0.35 8.87 -15.17
N VAL A 27 0.76 9.57 -14.96
CA VAL A 27 1.51 9.56 -13.70
C VAL A 27 1.77 10.96 -13.21
N SER A 28 1.94 11.10 -11.90
CA SER A 28 2.22 12.37 -11.21
C SER A 28 3.61 12.41 -10.60
N VAL A 29 4.22 11.24 -10.35
CA VAL A 29 5.45 11.09 -9.56
C VAL A 29 6.65 11.82 -10.15
N ALA A 30 6.69 12.04 -11.46
CA ALA A 30 7.86 12.65 -12.10
C ALA A 30 7.82 14.18 -12.15
N ALA A 31 6.64 14.81 -12.01
CA ALA A 31 6.49 16.27 -12.16
C ALA A 31 5.66 16.93 -11.06
N ARG A 32 5.12 16.17 -10.08
CA ARG A 32 4.08 16.64 -9.15
C ARG A 32 2.81 17.14 -9.85
N ALA A 33 2.67 16.81 -11.13
CA ALA A 33 1.55 17.15 -11.99
C ALA A 33 1.27 15.95 -12.89
N GLU A 34 0.00 15.76 -13.24
CA GLU A 34 -0.43 14.69 -14.12
C GLU A 34 0.17 14.87 -15.51
N GLN A 35 0.89 13.85 -15.98
CA GLN A 35 1.43 13.79 -17.34
C GLN A 35 1.39 12.36 -17.87
N PRO A 36 1.31 12.17 -19.20
CA PRO A 36 1.32 10.83 -19.78
C PRO A 36 2.64 10.11 -19.51
N LEU A 37 2.59 8.82 -19.21
CA LEU A 37 3.77 8.02 -18.83
C LEU A 37 4.87 8.06 -19.91
N ARG A 38 4.52 8.16 -21.19
CA ARG A 38 5.50 8.24 -22.29
C ARG A 38 6.30 9.54 -22.33
N GLU A 39 5.78 10.61 -21.72
CA GLU A 39 6.39 11.94 -21.71
C GLU A 39 7.32 12.13 -20.50
N VAL A 40 7.31 11.18 -19.57
CA VAL A 40 8.11 11.22 -18.35
C VAL A 40 9.59 11.02 -18.65
N ALA A 41 10.40 12.02 -18.27
CA ALA A 41 11.84 11.89 -18.22
C ALA A 41 12.27 11.07 -16.98
N GLY A 42 12.48 9.76 -17.14
CA GLY A 42 13.02 8.91 -16.07
C GLY A 42 12.56 7.46 -16.14
N THR A 43 13.04 6.63 -15.20
CA THR A 43 12.63 5.22 -15.10
C THR A 43 11.41 5.08 -14.17
N VAL A 44 10.22 5.33 -14.70
CA VAL A 44 8.95 5.22 -13.96
C VAL A 44 8.23 3.89 -14.24
N SER A 45 7.74 3.23 -13.20
CA SER A 45 6.76 2.14 -13.31
C SER A 45 5.42 2.60 -12.76
N LEU A 46 4.34 2.12 -13.36
CA LEU A 46 2.97 2.28 -12.88
C LEU A 46 2.38 0.90 -12.62
N ILE A 47 1.88 0.67 -11.42
CA ILE A 47 1.13 -0.54 -11.04
C ILE A 47 -0.29 -0.10 -10.68
N GLU A 48 -1.24 -0.41 -11.55
CA GLU A 48 -2.65 -0.10 -11.34
C GLU A 48 -3.35 -1.13 -10.47
N SER A 49 -4.53 -0.79 -9.96
CA SER A 49 -5.31 -1.65 -9.07
C SER A 49 -5.59 -3.02 -9.68
N GLU A 50 -5.83 -3.08 -10.98
CA GLU A 50 -6.09 -4.28 -11.77
C GLU A 50 -4.91 -5.24 -11.67
N ARG A 51 -3.68 -4.71 -11.70
CA ARG A 51 -2.47 -5.51 -11.53
C ARG A 51 -2.30 -5.99 -10.10
N LEU A 52 -2.63 -5.18 -9.09
CA LEU A 52 -2.66 -5.59 -7.68
C LEU A 52 -3.70 -6.71 -7.45
N LEU A 53 -4.82 -6.65 -8.16
CA LEU A 53 -5.84 -7.70 -8.14
C LEU A 53 -5.30 -8.99 -8.78
N GLN A 54 -4.76 -8.92 -10.00
CA GLN A 54 -4.25 -10.07 -10.76
C GLN A 54 -3.08 -10.77 -10.07
N THR A 55 -2.22 -10.01 -9.39
CA THR A 55 -1.05 -10.54 -8.67
C THR A 55 -1.36 -10.96 -7.24
N LEU A 56 -2.62 -10.81 -6.81
CA LEU A 56 -3.08 -11.13 -5.45
C LEU A 56 -2.27 -10.40 -4.36
N ALA A 57 -1.83 -9.17 -4.66
CA ALA A 57 -1.00 -8.41 -3.76
C ALA A 57 -1.80 -7.99 -2.51
N GLY A 58 -1.55 -8.66 -1.38
CA GLY A 58 -2.13 -8.33 -0.08
C GLY A 58 -1.32 -7.28 0.69
N ASP A 59 -0.04 -7.10 0.33
CA ASP A 59 0.87 -6.12 0.91
C ASP A 59 1.80 -5.49 -0.14
N LEU A 60 2.54 -4.45 0.23
CA LEU A 60 3.47 -3.76 -0.66
C LEU A 60 4.61 -4.66 -1.17
N GLY A 61 5.05 -5.64 -0.38
CA GLY A 61 6.08 -6.59 -0.81
C GLY A 61 5.60 -7.52 -1.92
N GLU A 62 4.32 -7.90 -1.89
CA GLU A 62 3.69 -8.66 -2.97
C GLU A 62 3.40 -7.77 -4.19
N ALA A 63 2.94 -6.53 -3.97
CA ALA A 63 2.67 -5.56 -5.03
C ALA A 63 3.92 -5.23 -5.85
N LEU A 64 5.07 -5.10 -5.19
CA LEU A 64 6.33 -4.67 -5.81
C LEU A 64 7.24 -5.83 -6.24
N ARG A 65 6.83 -7.09 -6.05
CA ARG A 65 7.67 -8.28 -6.27
C ARG A 65 8.27 -8.37 -7.68
N TYR A 66 7.52 -7.93 -8.68
CA TYR A 66 7.91 -8.05 -10.09
C TYR A 66 8.57 -6.78 -10.63
N GLU A 67 8.76 -5.76 -9.80
CA GLU A 67 9.36 -4.51 -10.22
C GLU A 67 10.88 -4.58 -10.21
N PRO A 68 11.55 -4.36 -11.35
CA PRO A 68 12.99 -4.48 -11.43
C PRO A 68 13.68 -3.41 -10.59
N GLY A 69 14.69 -3.83 -9.84
CA GLY A 69 15.47 -2.97 -8.97
C GLY A 69 14.70 -2.43 -7.77
N VAL A 70 13.53 -2.99 -7.45
CA VAL A 70 12.74 -2.67 -6.25
C VAL A 70 12.58 -3.94 -5.42
N SER A 71 12.73 -3.82 -4.11
CA SER A 71 12.52 -4.92 -3.17
C SER A 71 11.97 -4.40 -1.86
N VAL A 72 11.19 -5.22 -1.15
CA VAL A 72 10.72 -4.93 0.20
C VAL A 72 11.44 -5.91 1.13
N PRO A 73 12.60 -5.52 1.70
CA PRO A 73 13.34 -6.38 2.62
C PRO A 73 12.46 -6.73 3.82
N ARG A 74 12.49 -8.00 4.20
CA ARG A 74 11.83 -8.50 5.39
C ARG A 74 12.90 -8.95 6.38
N ASP A 75 12.77 -8.50 7.61
CA ASP A 75 13.50 -9.04 8.73
C ASP A 75 13.01 -10.48 8.96
N ALA A 76 13.97 -11.41 8.95
CA ALA A 76 13.71 -12.84 9.07
C ALA A 76 13.41 -13.26 10.52
N VAL A 77 13.56 -12.35 11.47
CA VAL A 77 13.51 -12.61 12.90
C VAL A 77 12.27 -11.99 13.53
N ARG A 78 12.09 -10.67 13.47
CA ARG A 78 10.91 -9.96 14.03
C ARG A 78 10.54 -8.76 13.15
N PHE A 79 9.34 -8.20 13.28
CA PHE A 79 8.84 -6.98 12.61
C PHE A 79 8.46 -7.11 11.13
N GLY A 80 8.93 -8.14 10.42
CA GLY A 80 8.51 -8.38 9.05
C GLY A 80 9.11 -7.36 8.07
N ALA A 81 8.27 -6.70 7.25
CA ALA A 81 8.76 -5.76 6.24
C ALA A 81 9.46 -4.55 6.89
N SER A 82 10.58 -4.11 6.30
CA SER A 82 11.43 -3.02 6.81
C SER A 82 11.49 -1.84 5.83
N GLY A 83 10.37 -1.58 5.15
CA GLY A 83 10.23 -0.55 4.14
C GLY A 83 10.68 -1.01 2.74
N ILE A 84 10.90 -0.04 1.86
CA ILE A 84 11.16 -0.27 0.43
C ILE A 84 12.62 0.05 0.14
N SER A 85 13.26 -0.79 -0.68
CA SER A 85 14.61 -0.61 -1.20
C SER A 85 14.58 -0.50 -2.72
N MET A 86 15.28 0.51 -3.25
CA MET A 86 15.45 0.72 -4.69
C MET A 86 16.92 0.76 -5.05
N ARG A 87 17.33 -0.03 -6.05
CA ARG A 87 18.72 -0.14 -6.53
C ARG A 87 19.73 -0.35 -5.40
N GLY A 88 19.34 -1.14 -4.38
CA GLY A 88 20.17 -1.47 -3.23
C GLY A 88 20.17 -0.45 -2.08
N LEU A 89 19.48 0.69 -2.23
CA LEU A 89 19.31 1.69 -1.19
C LEU A 89 17.89 1.63 -0.61
N GLY A 90 17.78 1.33 0.69
CA GLY A 90 16.51 1.29 1.42
C GLY A 90 16.44 2.24 2.62
N GLY A 91 15.38 2.10 3.42
CA GLY A 91 15.10 2.93 4.59
C GLY A 91 14.64 4.35 4.22
N ASN A 92 15.09 5.35 4.97
CA ASN A 92 14.74 6.78 4.75
C ASN A 92 15.43 7.41 3.52
N ARG A 93 15.92 6.57 2.59
CA ARG A 93 16.54 6.98 1.32
C ARG A 93 15.61 6.75 0.12
N VAL A 94 14.46 6.12 0.35
CA VAL A 94 13.35 6.02 -0.59
C VAL A 94 12.21 6.89 -0.07
N GLY A 95 11.79 7.87 -0.86
CA GLY A 95 10.65 8.73 -0.53
C GLY A 95 9.36 7.92 -0.65
N LEU A 96 8.54 7.89 0.40
CA LEU A 96 7.24 7.21 0.38
C LEU A 96 6.13 8.24 0.58
N TRP A 97 5.17 8.27 -0.33
CA TRP A 97 4.10 9.25 -0.37
C TRP A 97 2.76 8.55 -0.52
N VAL A 98 1.73 9.03 0.17
CA VAL A 98 0.34 8.60 -0.05
C VAL A 98 -0.48 9.85 -0.34
N ASP A 99 -1.13 9.89 -1.49
CA ASP A 99 -1.90 11.05 -2.00
C ASP A 99 -1.15 12.38 -1.82
N ASP A 100 0.10 12.45 -2.30
CA ASP A 100 0.99 13.62 -2.15
C ASP A 100 1.32 14.05 -0.72
N VAL A 101 1.02 13.23 0.28
CA VAL A 101 1.47 13.45 1.67
C VAL A 101 2.65 12.51 1.98
N PRO A 102 3.78 13.02 2.48
CA PRO A 102 4.92 12.18 2.81
C PRO A 102 4.59 11.26 4.00
N VAL A 103 5.00 10.00 3.91
CA VAL A 103 4.97 9.08 5.04
C VAL A 103 6.18 9.34 5.92
N GLY A 104 5.95 9.45 7.23
CA GLY A 104 6.98 9.70 8.22
C GLY A 104 8.16 8.73 8.10
N GLU A 105 9.32 9.19 8.55
CA GLU A 105 10.55 8.40 8.56
C GLU A 105 10.43 7.16 9.44
N GLY A 106 11.08 6.09 9.02
CA GLY A 106 11.21 4.87 9.80
C GLY A 106 12.34 5.01 10.80
N PHE A 107 12.19 4.38 11.96
CA PHE A 107 13.17 4.48 13.04
C PHE A 107 13.22 3.18 13.84
N ALA A 108 14.41 2.73 14.17
CA ALA A 108 14.61 1.51 14.95
C ALA A 108 15.59 1.78 16.11
N ILE A 109 15.28 1.24 17.29
CA ILE A 109 16.16 1.26 18.46
C ILE A 109 16.44 -0.18 18.89
N GLY A 110 17.71 -0.57 18.78
CA GLY A 110 18.15 -1.92 19.14
C GLY A 110 17.40 -2.99 18.34
N SER A 111 17.25 -4.16 18.95
CA SER A 111 16.63 -5.34 18.35
C SER A 111 15.13 -5.49 18.66
N PHE A 112 14.54 -4.56 19.42
CA PHE A 112 13.18 -4.71 19.97
C PHE A 112 12.23 -3.55 19.67
N SER A 113 12.69 -2.51 18.97
CA SER A 113 11.83 -1.40 18.56
C SER A 113 12.10 -1.07 17.10
N ASN A 114 11.05 -1.18 16.28
CA ASN A 114 11.07 -0.82 14.87
C ASN A 114 9.75 -0.15 14.50
N ALA A 115 9.81 1.13 14.15
CA ALA A 115 8.73 1.85 13.51
C ALA A 115 8.96 1.79 12.00
N ASP A 116 8.31 0.81 11.35
CA ASP A 116 8.37 0.67 9.89
C ASP A 116 7.44 1.67 9.18
N ARG A 117 7.66 1.82 7.87
CA ARG A 117 6.92 2.73 6.97
C ARG A 117 5.99 1.98 6.00
N GLY A 118 5.98 0.65 6.00
CA GLY A 118 5.37 -0.20 4.98
C GLY A 118 3.93 -0.67 5.23
N SER A 119 3.37 -0.48 6.43
CA SER A 119 2.02 -0.96 6.75
C SER A 119 0.94 -0.06 6.12
N LEU A 120 0.59 -0.40 4.89
CA LEU A 120 -0.42 0.27 4.07
C LEU A 120 -1.33 -0.77 3.41
N GLU A 121 -2.62 -0.49 3.39
CA GLU A 121 -3.61 -1.44 2.88
C GLU A 121 -3.73 -1.30 1.35
N THR A 122 -3.22 -2.30 0.62
CA THR A 122 -3.27 -2.34 -0.86
C THR A 122 -4.69 -2.29 -1.40
N ALA A 123 -5.67 -2.74 -0.60
CA ALA A 123 -7.08 -2.70 -0.94
C ALA A 123 -7.64 -1.28 -1.17
N PHE A 124 -6.98 -0.25 -0.63
CA PHE A 124 -7.38 1.15 -0.82
C PHE A 124 -6.64 1.83 -1.97
N LEU A 125 -5.64 1.18 -2.58
CA LEU A 125 -4.80 1.77 -3.61
C LEU A 125 -5.43 1.64 -5.00
N SER A 126 -5.58 2.77 -5.68
CA SER A 126 -5.92 2.81 -7.10
C SER A 126 -4.69 2.58 -7.97
N ARG A 127 -3.54 3.10 -7.56
CA ARG A 127 -2.26 2.85 -8.25
C ARG A 127 -1.03 3.09 -7.37
N ILE A 128 0.09 2.52 -7.79
CA ILE A 128 1.43 2.74 -7.26
C ILE A 128 2.31 3.26 -8.39
N GLU A 129 2.91 4.41 -8.19
CA GLU A 129 3.87 5.03 -9.11
C GLU A 129 5.28 4.94 -8.49
N LEU A 130 6.23 4.37 -9.24
CA LEU A 130 7.60 4.14 -8.79
C LEU A 130 8.55 4.93 -9.67
N MET A 131 9.22 5.94 -9.11
CA MET A 131 10.29 6.67 -9.79
C MET A 131 11.64 6.20 -9.23
N ARG A 132 12.43 5.50 -10.06
CA ARG A 132 13.74 4.99 -9.65
C ARG A 132 14.84 6.00 -9.97
N GLY A 133 15.73 6.23 -9.01
CA GLY A 133 16.85 7.16 -9.11
C GLY A 133 16.61 8.46 -8.33
N PRO A 134 17.60 9.37 -8.29
CA PRO A 134 17.53 10.56 -7.47
C PRO A 134 16.37 11.47 -7.88
N ALA A 135 15.49 11.78 -6.94
CA ALA A 135 14.36 12.69 -7.12
C ALA A 135 14.29 13.77 -6.02
N SER A 136 15.43 14.04 -5.38
CA SER A 136 15.53 14.96 -4.24
C SER A 136 15.13 16.40 -4.55
N SER A 137 15.21 16.82 -5.81
CA SER A 137 14.75 18.16 -6.24
C SER A 137 13.24 18.36 -6.07
N LEU A 138 12.43 17.31 -6.24
CA LEU A 138 10.97 17.37 -6.17
C LEU A 138 10.40 16.83 -4.84
N TYR A 139 11.14 15.91 -4.21
CA TYR A 139 10.66 15.15 -3.05
C TYR A 139 11.50 15.31 -1.78
N GLY A 140 12.59 16.09 -1.83
CA GLY A 140 13.44 16.38 -0.66
C GLY A 140 14.53 15.34 -0.39
N SER A 141 15.15 15.43 0.79
CA SER A 141 16.32 14.62 1.19
C SER A 141 16.10 13.11 1.08
N ASP A 142 14.86 12.67 1.28
CA ASP A 142 14.53 11.26 1.47
C ASP A 142 14.41 10.50 0.14
N ALA A 143 14.47 11.21 -0.99
CA ALA A 143 14.30 10.66 -2.34
C ALA A 143 15.63 10.40 -3.06
N LEU A 144 16.66 9.97 -2.33
CA LEU A 144 17.99 9.70 -2.88
C LEU A 144 18.00 8.50 -3.84
N ALA A 145 17.33 7.42 -3.46
CA ALA A 145 17.25 6.18 -4.22
C ALA A 145 16.08 6.17 -5.22
N GLY A 146 15.03 6.94 -4.92
CA GLY A 146 13.79 6.97 -5.67
C GLY A 146 12.60 7.38 -4.82
N VAL A 147 11.42 7.31 -5.43
CA VAL A 147 10.14 7.67 -4.84
C VAL A 147 9.10 6.59 -5.14
N VAL A 148 8.37 6.19 -4.11
CA VAL A 148 7.13 5.43 -4.18
C VAL A 148 5.99 6.37 -3.86
N SER A 149 5.14 6.61 -4.85
CA SER A 149 3.92 7.39 -4.69
C SER A 149 2.72 6.45 -4.76
N LEU A 150 1.95 6.41 -3.69
CA LEU A 150 0.76 5.58 -3.55
C LEU A 150 -0.45 6.49 -3.69
N ARG A 151 -1.37 6.10 -4.57
CA ARG A 151 -2.63 6.81 -4.77
C ARG A 151 -3.75 5.93 -4.27
N THR A 152 -4.55 6.48 -3.38
CA THR A 152 -5.77 5.82 -2.93
C THR A 152 -6.91 6.14 -3.88
N PHE A 153 -7.92 5.25 -3.95
CA PHE A 153 -9.11 5.50 -4.74
C PHE A 153 -9.73 6.86 -4.42
N GLN A 154 -10.18 7.54 -5.46
CA GLN A 154 -11.09 8.67 -5.39
C GLN A 154 -12.52 8.20 -5.70
N ALA A 155 -13.52 8.99 -5.31
CA ALA A 155 -14.92 8.64 -5.58
C ALA A 155 -15.16 8.48 -7.09
N GLU A 156 -14.57 9.36 -7.91
CA GLU A 156 -14.67 9.30 -9.38
C GLU A 156 -14.16 7.98 -9.96
N ASP A 157 -13.08 7.42 -9.39
CA ASP A 157 -12.50 6.16 -9.88
C ASP A 157 -13.54 5.03 -9.87
N LEU A 158 -14.39 4.98 -8.83
CA LEU A 158 -15.44 3.95 -8.69
C LEU A 158 -16.73 4.32 -9.42
N LEU A 159 -17.10 5.60 -9.42
CA LEU A 159 -18.35 6.08 -10.01
C LEU A 159 -18.33 6.03 -11.54
N SER A 160 -17.16 6.26 -12.13
CA SER A 160 -16.96 6.20 -13.59
C SER A 160 -17.07 4.78 -14.15
N GLU A 161 -16.84 3.73 -13.35
CA GLU A 161 -16.98 2.33 -13.78
C GLU A 161 -18.44 1.93 -14.10
N VAL A 162 -19.42 2.54 -13.42
CA VAL A 162 -20.85 2.17 -13.48
C VAL A 162 -21.74 3.26 -14.08
N ASP A 163 -21.16 4.38 -14.51
CA ASP A 163 -21.88 5.57 -15.01
C ASP A 163 -23.09 5.95 -14.11
N GLY A 164 -22.82 6.02 -12.80
CA GLY A 164 -23.86 6.12 -11.78
C GLY A 164 -23.55 7.14 -10.68
N GLN A 165 -24.52 7.33 -9.79
CA GLN A 165 -24.37 8.16 -8.58
C GLN A 165 -23.89 7.38 -7.37
N ALA A 166 -23.81 6.05 -7.45
CA ALA A 166 -23.30 5.20 -6.39
C ALA A 166 -22.59 3.98 -6.99
N SER A 167 -21.48 3.60 -6.39
CA SER A 167 -20.69 2.44 -6.78
C SER A 167 -20.14 1.74 -5.54
N MET A 168 -19.92 0.43 -5.63
CA MET A 168 -19.38 -0.38 -4.54
C MET A 168 -18.47 -1.46 -5.10
N ARG A 169 -17.25 -1.52 -4.58
CA ARG A 169 -16.24 -2.53 -4.89
C ARG A 169 -15.96 -3.36 -3.67
N THR A 170 -16.02 -4.69 -3.79
CA THR A 170 -15.60 -5.61 -2.74
C THR A 170 -14.47 -6.49 -3.23
N ARG A 171 -13.54 -6.84 -2.33
CA ARG A 171 -12.41 -7.71 -2.63
C ARG A 171 -12.22 -8.70 -1.49
N VAL A 172 -12.06 -9.97 -1.84
CA VAL A 172 -11.61 -11.01 -0.92
C VAL A 172 -10.36 -11.66 -1.50
N LEU A 173 -9.30 -11.69 -0.71
CA LEU A 173 -8.06 -12.37 -1.02
C LEU A 173 -7.80 -13.46 -0.01
N ALA A 174 -7.50 -14.67 -0.50
CA ALA A 174 -6.98 -15.75 0.32
C ALA A 174 -5.59 -16.17 -0.21
N ASN A 175 -4.62 -16.31 0.69
CA ASN A 175 -3.27 -16.74 0.35
C ASN A 175 -2.86 -17.91 1.25
N SER A 176 -2.66 -19.08 0.65
CA SER A 176 -2.31 -20.31 1.37
C SER A 176 -0.89 -20.28 1.93
N ALA A 177 0.02 -19.51 1.32
CA ALA A 177 1.43 -19.50 1.73
C ALA A 177 1.63 -18.93 3.14
N ASN A 178 0.69 -18.14 3.63
CA ASN A 178 0.68 -17.58 4.98
C ASN A 178 -0.71 -17.68 5.64
N ASN A 179 -1.55 -18.59 5.16
CA ASN A 179 -2.94 -18.79 5.59
C ASN A 179 -3.72 -17.47 5.81
N SER A 180 -3.51 -16.47 4.95
CA SER A 180 -4.08 -15.15 5.13
C SER A 180 -5.40 -14.98 4.39
N LEU A 181 -6.28 -14.18 4.99
CA LEU A 181 -7.55 -13.74 4.43
C LEU A 181 -7.65 -12.22 4.59
N GLN A 182 -7.81 -11.50 3.49
CA GLN A 182 -8.14 -10.07 3.48
C GLN A 182 -9.52 -9.89 2.85
N SER A 183 -10.37 -9.12 3.50
CA SER A 183 -11.66 -8.69 2.96
C SER A 183 -11.73 -7.17 2.99
N SER A 184 -12.19 -6.57 1.90
CA SER A 184 -12.39 -5.13 1.83
C SER A 184 -13.65 -4.76 1.07
N ALA A 185 -14.12 -3.56 1.36
CA ALA A 185 -15.24 -2.93 0.69
C ALA A 185 -14.95 -1.43 0.54
N LEU A 186 -15.19 -0.89 -0.65
CA LEU A 186 -15.08 0.52 -0.99
C LEU A 186 -16.39 0.96 -1.63
N GLY A 187 -17.06 1.94 -1.03
CA GLY A 187 -18.24 2.57 -1.59
C GLY A 187 -17.94 4.00 -2.01
N ALA A 188 -18.54 4.43 -3.11
CA ALA A 188 -18.50 5.80 -3.60
C ALA A 188 -19.92 6.30 -3.89
N TRP A 189 -20.18 7.57 -3.60
CA TRP A 189 -21.47 8.23 -3.82
C TRP A 189 -21.26 9.65 -4.36
N ARG A 190 -22.11 10.06 -5.30
CA ARG A 190 -22.20 11.43 -5.83
C ARG A 190 -23.51 12.05 -5.37
N LEU A 191 -23.41 13.15 -4.63
CA LEU A 191 -24.50 13.86 -3.97
C LEU A 191 -24.51 15.32 -4.46
N GLY A 192 -24.89 15.51 -5.73
CA GLY A 192 -24.87 16.83 -6.37
C GLY A 192 -23.44 17.35 -6.57
N HIS A 193 -23.04 18.35 -5.79
CA HIS A 193 -21.69 18.92 -5.81
C HIS A 193 -20.69 18.18 -4.93
N PHE A 194 -21.16 17.24 -4.11
CA PHE A 194 -20.31 16.47 -3.23
C PHE A 194 -20.07 15.07 -3.77
N ASP A 195 -18.88 14.55 -3.54
CA ASP A 195 -18.57 13.14 -3.66
C ASP A 195 -18.13 12.60 -2.29
N LEU A 196 -18.49 11.36 -2.00
CA LEU A 196 -18.08 10.65 -0.79
C LEU A 196 -17.49 9.31 -1.19
N LEU A 197 -16.33 8.97 -0.65
CA LEU A 197 -15.78 7.63 -0.69
C LEU A 197 -15.55 7.12 0.73
N ALA A 198 -15.97 5.89 1.00
CA ALA A 198 -15.73 5.21 2.25
C ALA A 198 -15.22 3.78 1.99
N GLY A 199 -14.15 3.41 2.67
CA GLY A 199 -13.49 2.12 2.53
C GLY A 199 -13.23 1.47 3.87
N VAL A 200 -13.46 0.17 3.95
CA VAL A 200 -13.04 -0.66 5.08
C VAL A 200 -12.25 -1.86 4.57
N VAL A 201 -11.27 -2.28 5.34
CA VAL A 201 -10.52 -3.51 5.09
C VAL A 201 -10.23 -4.19 6.42
N HIS A 202 -10.36 -5.51 6.40
CA HIS A 202 -9.95 -6.39 7.48
C HIS A 202 -9.01 -7.44 6.92
N ARG A 203 -7.92 -7.71 7.63
CA ARG A 203 -6.95 -8.73 7.26
C ARG A 203 -6.59 -9.56 8.46
N ARG A 204 -6.43 -10.85 8.24
CA ARG A 204 -5.81 -11.79 9.18
C ARG A 204 -4.87 -12.73 8.41
N GLY A 205 -3.84 -13.23 9.06
CA GLY A 205 -2.94 -14.21 8.46
C GLY A 205 -1.81 -14.58 9.41
N GLY A 206 -0.96 -15.49 8.97
CA GLY A 206 0.19 -15.97 9.72
C GLY A 206 1.54 -15.58 9.11
N GLU A 207 2.59 -16.21 9.61
CA GLU A 207 3.88 -16.30 8.96
C GLU A 207 3.79 -17.04 7.63
N ARG A 208 4.76 -16.84 6.75
CA ARG A 208 4.87 -17.70 5.57
C ARG A 208 5.38 -19.08 5.99
N GLU A 209 4.73 -20.12 5.49
CA GLU A 209 5.20 -21.49 5.62
C GLU A 209 6.58 -21.60 4.94
N THR A 210 7.62 -21.77 5.75
CA THR A 210 8.99 -21.96 5.29
C THR A 210 9.55 -23.21 5.93
N GLN A 211 10.28 -24.01 5.16
CA GLN A 211 11.03 -25.14 5.70
C GLN A 211 12.44 -24.65 6.06
N PRO A 212 12.83 -24.68 7.35
CA PRO A 212 14.20 -24.35 7.71
C PRO A 212 15.16 -25.34 7.05
N ARG A 213 16.31 -24.84 6.59
CA ARG A 213 17.41 -25.72 6.13
C ARG A 213 18.02 -26.43 7.34
N ASP A 214 18.63 -27.59 7.13
CA ASP A 214 19.39 -28.29 8.18
C ASP A 214 20.45 -27.35 8.80
N GLY A 215 20.39 -27.18 10.12
CA GLY A 215 21.24 -26.24 10.87
C GLY A 215 20.86 -24.76 10.75
N GLY A 216 19.72 -24.44 10.14
CA GLY A 216 19.16 -23.09 10.08
C GLY A 216 18.46 -22.64 11.37
N LEU A 217 18.14 -21.36 11.46
CA LEU A 217 17.34 -20.82 12.56
C LEU A 217 15.95 -21.46 12.55
N GLU A 218 15.40 -21.71 13.75
CA GLU A 218 13.99 -22.09 13.87
C GLU A 218 13.10 -20.99 13.32
N ALA A 219 12.00 -21.39 12.69
CA ALA A 219 10.98 -20.44 12.24
C ALA A 219 10.40 -19.70 13.45
N ASN A 220 10.06 -18.43 13.25
CA ASN A 220 9.34 -17.63 14.23
C ASN A 220 7.87 -17.49 13.77
N PRO A 221 6.95 -18.34 14.26
CA PRO A 221 5.54 -18.19 13.93
C PRO A 221 5.01 -16.82 14.34
N SER A 222 4.08 -16.28 13.57
CA SER A 222 3.49 -14.98 13.84
C SER A 222 2.06 -14.90 13.35
N ASP A 223 1.16 -14.38 14.18
CA ASP A 223 -0.21 -14.07 13.80
C ASP A 223 -0.34 -12.57 13.55
N VAL A 224 -0.86 -12.20 12.38
CA VAL A 224 -1.06 -10.82 11.95
C VAL A 224 -2.55 -10.54 11.82
N SER A 225 -3.01 -9.45 12.44
CA SER A 225 -4.36 -8.93 12.24
C SER A 225 -4.33 -7.43 11.95
N GLY A 226 -5.12 -6.99 10.98
CA GLY A 226 -5.13 -5.63 10.49
C GLY A 226 -6.54 -5.13 10.20
N ASN A 227 -6.76 -3.83 10.42
CA ASN A 227 -7.96 -3.13 10.03
C ASN A 227 -7.58 -1.79 9.39
N GLY A 228 -8.28 -1.40 8.34
CA GLY A 228 -8.15 -0.10 7.71
C GLY A 228 -9.50 0.57 7.48
N LEU A 229 -9.51 1.89 7.57
CA LEU A 229 -10.61 2.77 7.24
C LEU A 229 -10.07 3.89 6.34
N LEU A 230 -10.76 4.15 5.23
CA LEU A 230 -10.52 5.29 4.35
C LEU A 230 -11.83 6.08 4.23
N LEU A 231 -11.77 7.39 4.38
CA LEU A 231 -12.86 8.31 4.13
C LEU A 231 -12.35 9.46 3.27
N LYS A 232 -13.10 9.82 2.23
CA LYS A 232 -12.84 11.00 1.42
C LYS A 232 -14.13 11.74 1.13
N LEU A 233 -14.10 13.06 1.27
CA LEU A 233 -15.21 13.95 0.95
C LEU A 233 -14.70 14.99 -0.05
N GLY A 234 -15.16 14.89 -1.30
CA GLY A 234 -14.92 15.87 -2.34
C GLY A 234 -16.06 16.88 -2.45
N LEU A 235 -15.71 18.12 -2.81
CA LEU A 235 -16.63 19.17 -3.19
C LEU A 235 -16.17 19.76 -4.53
N ASP A 236 -16.98 19.57 -5.56
CA ASP A 236 -16.76 20.13 -6.88
C ASP A 236 -17.35 21.54 -6.99
N ARG A 237 -16.57 22.46 -7.57
CA ARG A 237 -16.93 23.86 -7.83
C ARG A 237 -17.20 24.71 -6.58
N GLY A 238 -16.85 24.22 -5.39
CA GLY A 238 -16.74 25.05 -4.19
C GLY A 238 -15.61 26.07 -4.38
N TRP A 239 -15.85 27.35 -4.10
CA TRP A 239 -14.83 28.41 -4.13
C TRP A 239 -13.94 28.51 -5.39
N GLY A 240 -14.44 28.04 -6.55
CA GLY A 240 -13.73 28.10 -7.83
C GLY A 240 -12.80 26.92 -8.12
N GLY A 241 -12.83 25.84 -7.33
CA GLY A 241 -12.02 24.63 -7.54
C GLY A 241 -12.70 23.34 -7.05
N ARG A 242 -11.96 22.25 -7.03
CA ARG A 242 -12.31 21.00 -6.33
C ARG A 242 -11.56 20.96 -5.01
N HIS A 243 -12.25 20.67 -3.93
CA HIS A 243 -11.66 20.51 -2.60
C HIS A 243 -11.93 19.09 -2.10
N GLU A 244 -10.91 18.41 -1.59
CA GLU A 244 -11.03 17.06 -1.05
C GLU A 244 -10.46 17.00 0.37
N LEU A 245 -11.27 16.55 1.31
CA LEU A 245 -10.84 16.16 2.65
C LEU A 245 -10.69 14.64 2.68
N SER A 246 -9.51 14.15 3.03
CA SER A 246 -9.23 12.72 3.17
C SER A 246 -8.85 12.39 4.61
N ALA A 247 -9.34 11.26 5.11
CA ALA A 247 -9.00 10.70 6.41
C ALA A 247 -8.73 9.20 6.26
N GLU A 248 -7.63 8.73 6.83
CA GLU A 248 -7.24 7.32 6.79
C GLU A 248 -6.83 6.88 8.20
N ARG A 249 -7.23 5.67 8.58
CA ARG A 249 -6.78 5.01 9.80
C ARG A 249 -6.47 3.55 9.52
N THR A 250 -5.27 3.11 9.84
CA THR A 250 -4.82 1.73 9.72
C THR A 250 -4.28 1.27 11.06
N SER A 251 -4.71 0.10 11.52
CA SER A 251 -4.19 -0.52 12.74
C SER A 251 -3.80 -1.96 12.47
N GLU A 252 -2.63 -2.37 12.94
CA GLU A 252 -2.11 -3.72 12.80
C GLU A 252 -1.63 -4.22 14.17
N ARG A 253 -1.83 -5.51 14.43
CA ARG A 253 -1.22 -6.24 15.54
C ARG A 253 -0.51 -7.47 15.01
N VAL A 254 0.67 -7.73 15.56
CA VAL A 254 1.49 -8.89 15.26
C VAL A 254 1.91 -9.53 16.56
N ASP A 255 1.42 -10.74 16.80
CA ASP A 255 1.86 -11.61 17.89
C ASP A 255 2.87 -12.60 17.33
N SER A 256 4.03 -12.78 17.96
CA SER A 256 5.10 -13.63 17.44
C SER A 256 5.77 -14.49 18.51
N ASP A 257 6.13 -15.72 18.14
CA ASP A 257 6.93 -16.64 18.95
C ASP A 257 8.35 -16.70 18.37
N LEU A 258 9.30 -16.05 19.05
CA LEU A 258 10.64 -15.78 18.54
C LEU A 258 11.61 -16.92 18.90
N ARG A 259 11.29 -18.12 18.40
CA ARG A 259 12.03 -19.36 18.67
C ARG A 259 13.49 -19.31 18.28
N SER A 260 13.83 -18.59 17.23
CA SER A 260 15.22 -18.36 16.80
C SER A 260 16.12 -17.70 17.86
N PHE A 261 15.56 -17.05 18.89
CA PHE A 261 16.29 -16.51 20.03
C PHE A 261 16.37 -17.45 21.24
N VAL A 262 15.62 -18.55 21.25
CA VAL A 262 15.65 -19.53 22.35
C VAL A 262 16.97 -20.30 22.28
N ALA A 263 17.69 -20.35 23.42
CA ALA A 263 19.08 -20.83 23.48
C ALA A 263 19.99 -20.21 22.40
N GLY A 264 19.71 -18.95 22.03
CA GLY A 264 20.39 -18.24 20.97
C GLY A 264 21.82 -17.81 21.34
N PRO A 265 22.57 -17.23 20.39
CA PRO A 265 23.96 -16.85 20.63
C PRO A 265 24.11 -15.78 21.72
N ALA A 266 25.22 -15.88 22.47
CA ALA A 266 25.66 -14.91 23.47
C ALA A 266 24.59 -14.54 24.52
N GLN A 267 23.99 -13.35 24.40
CA GLN A 267 23.07 -12.77 25.37
C GLN A 267 21.72 -13.50 25.50
N TYR A 268 21.43 -14.44 24.60
CA TYR A 268 20.20 -15.24 24.61
C TYR A 268 20.41 -16.71 25.00
N ALA A 269 21.62 -17.08 25.45
CA ALA A 269 21.98 -18.48 25.73
C ALA A 269 21.12 -19.11 26.85
N SER A 270 20.63 -18.29 27.79
CA SER A 270 19.73 -18.72 28.88
C SER A 270 18.25 -18.43 28.60
N THR A 271 17.90 -17.95 27.39
CA THR A 271 16.52 -17.65 27.03
C THR A 271 15.77 -18.94 26.78
N THR A 272 14.75 -19.21 27.59
CA THR A 272 13.88 -20.37 27.46
C THR A 272 12.63 -20.09 26.62
N GLN A 273 12.24 -18.81 26.50
CA GLN A 273 11.12 -18.36 25.69
C GLN A 273 11.29 -16.87 25.36
N MET A 274 10.87 -16.47 24.15
CA MET A 274 10.77 -15.06 23.77
C MET A 274 9.52 -14.83 22.93
N LEU A 275 8.67 -13.90 23.36
CA LEU A 275 7.43 -13.54 22.68
C LEU A 275 7.49 -12.08 22.23
N GLY A 276 6.87 -11.76 21.09
CA GLY A 276 6.66 -10.41 20.60
C GLY A 276 5.17 -10.07 20.53
N ASP A 277 4.81 -8.89 21.02
CA ASP A 277 3.50 -8.24 20.84
C ASP A 277 3.81 -6.87 20.25
N ASP A 278 3.53 -6.72 18.96
CA ASP A 278 3.78 -5.51 18.19
C ASP A 278 2.45 -4.91 17.75
N SER A 279 2.30 -3.59 17.92
CA SER A 279 1.12 -2.87 17.43
C SER A 279 1.52 -1.62 16.65
N LEU A 280 0.80 -1.40 15.55
CA LEU A 280 0.98 -0.23 14.69
C LEU A 280 -0.35 0.48 14.54
N LEU A 281 -0.33 1.81 14.68
CA LEU A 281 -1.45 2.69 14.39
C LEU A 281 -0.97 3.82 13.49
N ARG A 282 -1.52 3.89 12.28
CA ARG A 282 -1.33 5.00 11.35
C ARG A 282 -2.62 5.78 11.22
N GLN A 283 -2.51 7.10 11.28
CA GLN A 283 -3.60 8.02 10.99
C GLN A 283 -3.10 9.12 10.06
N ARG A 284 -3.92 9.50 9.08
CA ARG A 284 -3.61 10.56 8.14
C ARG A 284 -4.86 11.40 7.89
N TRP A 285 -4.67 12.71 7.84
CA TRP A 285 -5.69 13.68 7.47
C TRP A 285 -5.08 14.63 6.45
N SER A 286 -5.79 14.91 5.37
CA SER A 286 -5.31 15.81 4.33
C SER A 286 -6.45 16.64 3.75
N LEU A 287 -6.15 17.88 3.41
CA LEU A 287 -7.03 18.76 2.64
C LEU A 287 -6.31 19.13 1.35
N GLN A 288 -6.85 18.70 0.22
CA GLN A 288 -6.34 19.01 -1.10
C GLN A 288 -7.30 20.00 -1.80
N SER A 289 -6.75 20.93 -2.56
CA SER A 289 -7.53 21.85 -3.39
C SER A 289 -6.91 21.93 -4.77
N SER A 290 -7.69 21.72 -5.82
CA SER A 290 -7.27 21.88 -7.21
C SER A 290 -8.12 22.94 -7.90
N PHE A 291 -7.46 23.80 -8.67
CA PHE A 291 -8.10 24.90 -9.37
C PHE A 291 -7.86 24.74 -10.86
N PRO A 292 -8.89 24.91 -11.72
CA PRO A 292 -8.70 24.89 -13.15
C PRO A 292 -7.83 26.10 -13.54
N LEU A 293 -6.72 25.85 -14.22
CA LEU A 293 -5.92 26.91 -14.82
C LEU A 293 -6.62 27.41 -16.08
N SER A 294 -7.41 28.48 -15.98
CA SER A 294 -7.85 29.20 -17.18
C SER A 294 -6.68 30.04 -17.68
N LEU A 295 -5.87 29.49 -18.59
CA LEU A 295 -4.99 30.32 -19.41
C LEU A 295 -5.85 30.96 -20.50
N SER A 296 -6.54 32.04 -20.14
CA SER A 296 -7.03 33.01 -21.11
C SER A 296 -5.87 33.96 -21.43
N GLY A 297 -5.17 33.69 -22.53
CA GLY A 297 -4.10 34.51 -23.07
C GLY A 297 -3.85 34.15 -24.52
#